data_AF-A0AAP5HH91-F1
#
_entry.id   AF-A0AAP5HH91-F1
#
_cell.length_a   1.000
_cell.length_b   1.000
_cell.length_c   1.000
_cell.angle_alpha   90.00
_cell.angle_beta   90.00
_cell.angle_gamma   90.00
#
_symmetry.space_group_name_H-M   'P 1'
#
loop_
_entity.id
_entity.type
_entity.pdbx_description
1 polymer ?
#
loop_
_entity_poly.entity_id
_entity_poly.type
_entity_poly.pdbx_seq_one_letter_code
_entity_poly.pdbx_strand_id
1 'polypeptide(L)' 'MSIFPEDDRPKPKSVHEIGQDLSMLSLAEIDERITALKTEIERLIETRARKDASRSAADAFFRKPA' A
#
# COMPACT_ATOMS: atom_id res chain seq x y z
N MET A 1 -1.29 -20.45 23.83
CA MET A 1 -2.52 -20.29 23.05
C MET A 1 -3.15 -18.97 23.46
N SER A 2 -2.91 -17.89 22.71
CA SER A 2 -3.57 -16.60 22.93
C SER A 2 -4.44 -16.32 21.71
N ILE A 3 -5.74 -16.44 21.93
CA ILE A 3 -6.84 -16.34 20.96
C ILE A 3 -7.51 -14.99 21.13
N PHE A 4 -6.88 -13.93 20.62
CA PHE A 4 -7.57 -12.64 20.45
C PHE A 4 -7.47 -12.26 18.97
N PRO A 5 -8.61 -12.21 18.24
CA PRO A 5 -8.61 -11.67 16.89
C PRO A 5 -8.43 -10.14 16.99
N GLU A 6 -7.20 -9.67 16.80
CA GLU A 6 -6.86 -8.25 16.73
C GLU A 6 -7.35 -7.56 15.43
N ASP A 7 -8.36 -8.13 14.75
CA ASP A 7 -8.81 -7.71 13.42
C ASP A 7 -10.11 -6.89 13.44
N ASP A 8 -10.71 -6.66 14.63
CA ASP A 8 -11.98 -5.91 14.80
C ASP A 8 -11.77 -4.46 15.26
N ARG A 9 -10.67 -3.83 14.83
CA ARG A 9 -10.51 -2.38 15.04
C ARG A 9 -11.21 -1.65 13.88
N PRO A 10 -12.10 -0.67 14.16
CA PRO A 10 -12.71 0.12 13.10
C PRO A 10 -11.57 0.75 12.28
N LYS A 11 -11.48 0.36 11.00
CA LYS A 11 -10.46 0.89 10.10
C LYS A 11 -10.63 2.41 10.10
N PRO A 12 -9.58 3.19 10.40
CA PRO A 12 -9.68 4.64 10.36
C PRO A 12 -10.23 5.03 9.00
N LYS A 13 -11.28 5.86 9.00
CA LYS A 13 -11.91 6.34 7.76
C LYS A 13 -10.80 6.90 6.87
N SER A 14 -10.67 6.35 5.67
CA SER A 14 -9.76 6.85 4.67
C SER A 14 -10.12 8.31 4.36
N VAL A 15 -9.20 9.23 4.65
CA VAL A 15 -9.35 10.68 4.39
C VAL A 15 -9.58 10.96 2.89
N HIS A 16 -9.29 9.98 2.05
CA HIS A 16 -9.47 10.02 0.61
C HIS A 16 -9.86 8.64 0.06
N GLU A 17 -10.85 8.62 -0.83
CA GLU A 17 -11.25 7.45 -1.62
C GLU A 17 -10.96 7.67 -3.11
N ILE A 18 -10.46 6.63 -3.78
CA ILE A 18 -10.16 6.69 -5.22
C ILE A 18 -11.45 6.89 -6.00
N GLY A 19 -11.49 7.95 -6.83
CA GLY A 19 -12.66 8.29 -7.62
C GLY A 19 -13.76 9.04 -6.85
N GLN A 20 -13.48 9.54 -5.64
CA GLN A 20 -14.42 10.44 -4.95
C GLN A 20 -14.67 11.71 -5.77
N ASP A 21 -15.86 12.28 -5.62
CA ASP A 21 -16.16 13.60 -6.16
C ASP A 21 -15.29 14.69 -5.52
N LEU A 22 -14.75 15.60 -6.34
CA LEU A 22 -13.85 16.68 -5.92
C LEU A 22 -14.52 18.05 -5.94
N SER A 23 -15.82 18.13 -6.30
CA SER A 23 -16.50 19.40 -6.58
C SER A 23 -16.57 20.34 -5.37
N MET A 24 -16.58 19.78 -4.16
CA MET A 24 -16.64 20.52 -2.90
C MET A 24 -15.27 20.76 -2.25
N LEU A 25 -14.18 20.32 -2.88
CA LEU A 25 -12.83 20.44 -2.31
C LEU A 25 -12.14 21.72 -2.77
N SER A 26 -11.40 22.34 -1.86
CA SER A 26 -10.48 23.41 -2.20
C SER A 26 -9.23 22.89 -2.93
N LEU A 27 -8.50 23.79 -3.62
CA LEU A 27 -7.24 23.43 -4.27
C LEU A 27 -6.20 22.88 -3.29
N ALA A 28 -6.08 23.49 -2.10
CA ALA A 28 -5.14 23.03 -1.08
C ALA A 28 -5.48 21.61 -0.58
N GLU A 29 -6.76 21.31 -0.41
CA GLU A 29 -7.23 19.97 -0.06
C GLU A 29 -7.00 18.93 -1.16
N ILE A 30 -7.01 19.35 -2.42
CA ILE A 30 -6.64 18.49 -3.55
C ILE A 30 -5.13 18.23 -3.54
N ASP A 31 -4.31 19.26 -3.32
CA ASP A 31 -2.85 19.14 -3.26
C ASP A 31 -2.39 18.23 -2.10
N GLU A 32 -3.02 18.34 -0.94
CA GLU A 32 -2.74 17.47 0.22
C GLU A 32 -3.06 16.01 -0.11
N ARG A 33 -4.20 15.76 -0.76
CA ARG A 33 -4.59 14.41 -1.19
C ARG A 33 -3.65 13.85 -2.26
N ILE A 34 -3.25 14.66 -3.23
CA ILE A 34 -2.26 14.27 -4.25
C ILE A 34 -0.96 13.85 -3.58
N THR A 35 -0.50 14.62 -2.60
CA THR A 35 0.74 14.34 -1.86
C THR A 35 0.63 13.02 -1.12
N ALA A 36 -0.46 12.80 -0.36
CA ALA A 36 -0.70 11.55 0.36
C ALA A 36 -0.72 10.32 -0.58
N LEU A 37 -1.40 10.43 -1.73
CA LEU A 37 -1.46 9.35 -2.72
C LEU A 37 -0.09 9.05 -3.34
N LYS A 38 0.71 10.07 -3.64
CA LYS A 38 2.07 9.87 -4.17
C LYS A 38 2.96 9.12 -3.18
N THR A 39 2.93 9.50 -1.90
CA THR A 39 3.63 8.78 -0.84
C THR A 39 3.17 7.33 -0.75
N GLU A 40 1.86 7.07 -0.86
CA GLU A 40 1.35 5.70 -0.85
C GLU A 40 1.80 4.90 -2.07
N ILE A 41 1.84 5.51 -3.26
CA ILE A 41 2.38 4.88 -4.48
C ILE A 41 3.85 4.48 -4.27
N GLU A 42 4.68 5.37 -3.71
CA GLU A 42 6.08 5.07 -3.42
C GLU A 42 6.23 3.89 -2.46
N ARG A 43 5.43 3.86 -1.38
CA ARG A 43 5.39 2.74 -0.42
C ARG A 43 5.03 1.42 -1.09
N LEU A 44 4.05 1.43 -2.00
CA LEU A 44 3.62 0.25 -2.75
C LEU A 44 4.70 -0.23 -3.72
N ILE A 45 5.37 0.69 -4.42
CA ILE A 45 6.50 0.39 -5.32
C ILE A 45 7.63 -0.29 -4.54
N GLU A 46 8.02 0.28 -3.40
CA GLU A 46 9.09 -0.27 -2.57
C GLU A 46 8.72 -1.67 -2.04
N THR A 47 7.49 -1.83 -1.57
CA THR A 47 6.98 -3.12 -1.07
C THR A 47 6.96 -4.17 -2.18
N ARG A 48 6.52 -3.80 -3.39
CA ARG A 48 6.57 -4.68 -4.57
C ARG A 48 7.99 -5.08 -4.90
N ALA A 49 8.94 -4.13 -4.91
CA ALA A 49 10.34 -4.39 -5.20
C ALA A 49 10.95 -5.38 -4.19
N ARG A 50 10.70 -5.20 -2.88
CA ARG A 50 11.14 -6.14 -1.84
C ARG A 50 10.54 -7.55 -2.05
N LYS A 51 9.25 -7.63 -2.37
CA LYS A 51 8.58 -8.92 -2.63
C LYS A 51 9.13 -9.60 -3.89
N ASP A 52 9.41 -8.85 -4.93
CA ASP A 52 9.97 -9.38 -6.19
C ASP A 52 11.41 -9.87 -6.00
N ALA A 53 12.23 -9.13 -5.24
CA ALA A 53 13.58 -9.56 -4.87
C ALA A 53 13.56 -10.86 -4.06
N SER A 54 12.64 -10.98 -3.09
CA SER A 54 12.45 -12.20 -2.30
C SER A 54 12.02 -13.38 -3.19
N ARG A 55 11.09 -13.18 -4.13
CA ARG A 55 10.68 -14.20 -5.09
C ARG A 55 11.85 -14.63 -5.97
N SER A 56 12.59 -13.68 -6.54
CA SER A 56 13.72 -13.95 -7.43
C SER A 56 14.85 -14.72 -6.71
N ALA A 57 15.13 -14.37 -5.45
CA ALA A 57 16.08 -15.12 -4.62
C ALA A 57 15.63 -16.55 -4.35
N ALA A 58 14.34 -16.75 -4.07
CA ALA A 58 13.77 -18.09 -3.92
C ALA A 58 13.86 -18.89 -5.23
N ASP A 59 13.46 -18.30 -6.37
CA ASP A 59 13.52 -18.95 -7.68
C ASP A 59 14.96 -19.38 -8.05
N ALA A 60 15.96 -18.55 -7.75
CA ALA A 60 17.36 -18.87 -7.96
C ALA A 60 17.86 -20.00 -7.04
N PHE A 61 17.37 -20.07 -5.80
CA PHE A 61 17.71 -21.14 -4.86
C PHE A 61 17.07 -22.48 -5.25
N PHE A 62 15.83 -22.47 -5.76
CA PHE A 62 15.08 -23.68 -6.10
C PHE A 62 15.34 -24.20 -7.52
N ARG A 63 15.86 -23.38 -8.44
CA ARG A 63 16.34 -23.88 -9.74
C ARG A 63 17.72 -24.51 -9.57
N LYS A 64 17.76 -25.85 -9.56
CA LYS A 64 18.98 -26.64 -9.71
C LYS A 64 19.62 -26.30 -11.06
N PRO A 65 20.93 -25.98 -11.16
CA PRO A 65 21.59 -25.96 -12.46
C PRO A 65 21.49 -27.38 -13.03
N ALA A 66 20.96 -27.48 -14.26
CA ALA A 66 21.09 -28.68 -15.07
C ALA A 66 22.53 -28.78 -15.58
#